data_AF-A0A8R1U3S0-F1
#
_entry.id   AF-A0A8R1U3S0-F1
#
_cell.length_a   1.000
_cell.length_b   1.000
_cell.length_c   1.000
_cell.angle_alpha   90.00
_cell.angle_beta   90.00
_cell.angle_gamma   90.00
#
_symmetry.space_group_name_H-M   'P 1'
#
loop_
_entity.id
_entity.type
_entity.pdbx_description
1 polymer ?
#
loop_
_entity_poly.entity_id
_entity_poly.type
_entity_poly.pdbx_seq_one_letter_code
_entity_poly.pdbx_strand_id
1 'polypeptide(L)'
;MDYLLDAYLYPYLPVELDAETKKDINQRAVRLVQIADWFCKYQSPLNIWKNHPSFLAGEILFFILCALTFCHAWRHGGRYLYVWIGIAIHALNVENLCYWIPDMDNFWQAQGILTFFGARAPLYILLGIYHMFDYTAYVMIQRLRLPWWAEGPAVGLCAVMLDFPYDIMGIKEVWWTWHDTDPNIFDRFYWVPWNSFYFHASFACSFVWILNLSRKYIVEEVYDWKKFPREFLCAFLAGTGAFWLGTIQFALFYHPAHDFFKVHSEITSILFLSLYAVIVWSADRQSGKPGPARAGNRWWFDELSCAVALEYLFFMILVVIGQPSQIVAEGLHQAVGPCNYTQKVQTPTGLVLQKKMFLCADNYDEGYFDFKCLPGGKLRMPEDGSPLDWYAICGTEYENRAEYIVIVWGACILFGYIFYNLAAWSGETPVIPAKVYRAKAASPAKPARNPLFPAEPEKIHESPKSPKSTPKKRAGKSPARKSTAATPTSISSPKQLRSRNKKTD
;
A
#
# COMPACT_ATOMS: atom_id res chain seq x y z
N MET A 1 29.16 -27.91 4.33
CA MET A 1 29.82 -26.66 4.80
C MET A 1 31.22 -26.94 5.31
N ASP A 2 31.43 -28.09 5.95
CA ASP A 2 32.69 -28.53 6.57
C ASP A 2 33.90 -28.32 5.64
N TYR A 3 33.84 -28.86 4.41
CA TYR A 3 34.87 -28.67 3.37
C TYR A 3 35.30 -27.20 3.15
N LEU A 4 34.37 -26.24 3.17
CA LEU A 4 34.69 -24.82 2.94
C LEU A 4 35.43 -24.21 4.14
N LEU A 5 35.10 -24.62 5.36
CA LEU A 5 35.78 -24.13 6.57
C LEU A 5 37.14 -24.82 6.74
N ASP A 6 37.22 -26.11 6.44
CA ASP A 6 38.47 -26.88 6.41
C ASP A 6 39.44 -26.41 5.31
N ALA A 7 38.94 -25.95 4.16
CA ALA A 7 39.79 -25.45 3.07
C ALA A 7 40.19 -23.96 3.21
N TYR A 8 39.31 -23.10 3.73
CA TYR A 8 39.50 -21.64 3.65
C TYR A 8 39.55 -20.89 4.99
N LEU A 9 39.20 -21.52 6.12
CA LEU A 9 39.23 -20.87 7.44
C LEU A 9 40.24 -21.51 8.38
N TYR A 10 40.08 -22.79 8.70
CA TYR A 10 40.88 -23.48 9.71
C TYR A 10 42.40 -23.52 9.43
N PRO A 11 42.90 -23.63 8.17
CA PRO A 11 44.33 -23.60 7.88
C PRO A 11 45.02 -22.26 8.19
N TYR A 12 44.25 -21.18 8.37
CA TYR A 12 44.76 -19.82 8.61
C TYR A 12 44.57 -19.34 10.06
N LEU A 13 44.02 -20.18 10.94
CA LEU A 13 43.91 -19.86 12.36
C LEU A 13 45.24 -20.12 13.10
N PRO A 14 45.69 -19.22 13.99
CA PRO A 14 46.94 -19.38 14.73
C PRO A 14 46.85 -20.38 15.91
N VAL A 15 45.82 -21.22 15.96
CA VAL A 15 45.52 -22.16 17.05
C VAL A 15 44.99 -23.46 16.47
N GLU A 16 45.56 -24.59 16.91
CA GLU A 16 45.00 -25.90 16.59
C GLU A 16 43.68 -26.11 17.36
N LEU A 17 42.57 -26.16 16.62
CA LEU A 17 41.25 -26.46 17.17
C LEU A 17 41.01 -27.97 17.21
N ASP A 18 40.53 -28.45 18.34
CA ASP A 18 40.08 -29.84 18.49
C ASP A 18 38.83 -30.15 17.63
N ALA A 19 38.53 -31.43 17.46
CA ALA A 19 37.47 -31.89 16.59
C ALA A 19 36.04 -31.52 17.07
N GLU A 20 35.84 -31.34 18.38
CA GLU A 20 34.55 -30.97 18.95
C GLU A 20 34.29 -29.46 18.76
N THR A 21 35.30 -28.63 19.02
CA THR A 21 35.27 -27.18 18.74
C THR A 21 35.08 -26.89 17.24
N LYS A 22 35.76 -27.62 16.34
CA LYS A 22 35.53 -27.49 14.88
C LYS A 22 34.09 -27.86 14.51
N LYS A 23 33.51 -28.89 15.13
CA LYS A 23 32.13 -29.30 14.88
C LYS A 23 31.11 -28.26 15.34
N ASP A 24 31.30 -27.65 16.51
CA ASP A 24 30.44 -26.54 16.98
C ASP A 24 30.57 -25.31 16.06
N ILE A 25 31.77 -24.93 15.65
CA ILE A 25 31.97 -23.82 14.68
C ILE A 25 31.30 -24.13 13.34
N ASN A 26 31.44 -25.35 12.80
CA ASN A 26 30.77 -25.78 11.57
C ASN A 26 29.24 -25.70 11.73
N GLN A 27 28.68 -26.16 12.84
CA GLN A 27 27.23 -26.08 13.10
C GLN A 27 26.73 -24.63 13.21
N ARG A 28 27.47 -23.75 13.90
CA ARG A 28 27.16 -22.31 13.97
C ARG A 28 27.25 -21.63 12.61
N ALA A 29 28.26 -21.96 11.81
CA ALA A 29 28.41 -21.44 10.46
C ALA A 29 27.28 -21.90 9.53
N VAL A 30 26.91 -23.18 9.56
CA VAL A 30 25.72 -23.71 8.86
C VAL A 30 24.46 -22.95 9.29
N ARG A 31 24.26 -22.74 10.59
CA ARG A 31 23.10 -22.00 11.11
C ARG A 31 23.09 -20.54 10.64
N LEU A 32 24.24 -19.87 10.59
CA LEU A 32 24.35 -18.51 10.05
C LEU A 32 24.05 -18.46 8.54
N VAL A 33 24.53 -19.43 7.77
CA VAL A 33 24.22 -19.56 6.34
C VAL A 33 22.73 -19.84 6.13
N GLN A 34 22.12 -20.72 6.92
CA GLN A 34 20.67 -20.98 6.89
C GLN A 34 19.84 -19.73 7.24
N ILE A 35 20.25 -18.96 8.24
CA ILE A 35 19.59 -17.68 8.58
C ILE A 35 19.75 -16.66 7.44
N ALA A 36 20.91 -16.60 6.78
CA ALA A 36 21.16 -15.70 5.67
C ALA A 36 20.37 -16.09 4.41
N ASP A 37 20.37 -17.37 4.02
CA ASP A 37 19.62 -17.91 2.88
C ASP A 37 18.10 -17.78 3.09
N TRP A 38 17.62 -18.05 4.31
CA TRP A 38 16.23 -17.76 4.69
C TRP A 38 15.93 -16.26 4.67
N PHE A 39 16.83 -15.39 5.12
CA PHE A 39 16.57 -13.95 5.12
C PHE A 39 16.52 -13.38 3.70
N CYS A 40 17.48 -13.74 2.85
CA CYS A 40 17.59 -13.23 1.48
C CYS A 40 18.31 -14.26 0.58
N LYS A 41 17.55 -14.83 -0.36
CA LYS A 41 18.05 -15.72 -1.42
C LYS A 41 18.38 -14.89 -2.66
N TYR A 42 19.58 -15.10 -3.21
CA TYR A 42 20.02 -14.47 -4.46
C TYR A 42 19.88 -15.43 -5.64
N GLN A 43 19.38 -14.93 -6.77
CA GLN A 43 19.38 -15.66 -8.04
C GLN A 43 20.07 -14.85 -9.14
N SER A 44 20.82 -15.52 -10.01
CA SER A 44 21.51 -14.86 -11.11
C SER A 44 20.52 -14.28 -12.12
N PRO A 45 20.59 -12.98 -12.46
CA PRO A 45 19.73 -12.38 -13.49
C PRO A 45 19.82 -13.09 -14.85
N LEU A 46 20.97 -13.68 -15.18
CA LEU A 46 21.16 -14.47 -16.41
C LEU A 46 20.41 -15.81 -16.41
N ASN A 47 20.07 -16.34 -15.23
CA ASN A 47 19.22 -17.52 -15.10
C ASN A 47 17.75 -17.14 -15.25
N ILE A 48 17.31 -16.08 -14.56
CA ILE A 48 15.95 -15.55 -14.67
C ILE A 48 15.67 -15.14 -16.12
N TRP A 49 16.58 -14.45 -16.80
CA TRP A 49 16.42 -14.08 -18.21
C TRP A 49 16.23 -15.27 -19.17
N LYS A 50 16.86 -16.41 -18.90
CA LYS A 50 16.75 -17.61 -19.76
C LYS A 50 15.43 -18.35 -19.58
N ASN A 51 14.92 -18.38 -18.35
CA ASN A 51 13.79 -19.24 -17.98
C ASN A 51 12.48 -18.45 -17.81
N HIS A 52 12.58 -17.15 -17.47
CA HIS A 52 11.47 -16.29 -17.06
C HIS A 52 11.72 -14.80 -17.41
N PRO A 53 11.97 -14.46 -18.70
CA PRO A 53 12.40 -13.12 -19.11
C PRO A 53 11.38 -12.02 -18.82
N SER A 54 10.07 -12.31 -18.91
CA SER A 54 9.01 -11.32 -18.63
C SER A 54 9.00 -10.90 -17.16
N PHE A 55 9.22 -11.84 -16.24
CA PHE A 55 9.32 -11.57 -14.81
C PHE A 55 10.54 -10.69 -14.48
N LEU A 56 11.72 -10.98 -15.05
CA LEU A 56 12.89 -10.10 -14.87
C LEU A 56 12.64 -8.68 -15.41
N ALA A 57 11.93 -8.56 -16.54
CA ALA A 57 11.56 -7.26 -17.09
C ALA A 57 10.57 -6.52 -16.18
N GLY A 58 9.62 -7.24 -15.57
CA GLY A 58 8.71 -6.72 -14.55
C GLY A 58 9.45 -6.27 -13.28
N GLU A 59 10.37 -7.07 -12.76
CA GLU A 59 11.20 -6.75 -11.59
C GLU A 59 11.99 -5.45 -11.81
N ILE A 60 12.64 -5.31 -12.98
CA ILE A 60 13.37 -4.10 -13.38
C ILE A 60 12.42 -2.89 -13.52
N LEU A 61 11.25 -3.07 -14.16
CA LEU A 61 10.24 -2.02 -14.27
C LEU A 61 9.84 -1.52 -12.88
N PHE A 62 9.41 -2.40 -11.97
CA PHE A 62 8.93 -2.00 -10.65
C PHE A 62 10.02 -1.36 -9.78
N PHE A 63 11.30 -1.65 -9.98
CA PHE A 63 12.39 -0.87 -9.38
C PHE A 63 12.52 0.55 -9.97
N ILE A 64 12.29 0.74 -11.27
CA ILE A 64 12.23 2.06 -11.90
C ILE A 64 11.01 2.85 -11.38
N LEU A 65 9.84 2.21 -11.28
CA LEU A 65 8.63 2.81 -10.74
C LEU A 65 8.81 3.18 -9.25
N CYS A 66 9.42 2.30 -8.45
CA CYS A 66 9.85 2.60 -7.07
C CYS A 66 10.72 3.86 -7.00
N ALA A 67 11.74 3.95 -7.86
CA ALA A 67 12.63 5.11 -7.91
C ALA A 67 11.89 6.40 -8.29
N LEU A 68 10.92 6.35 -9.21
CA LEU A 68 10.07 7.50 -9.58
C LEU A 68 9.18 7.94 -8.41
N THR A 69 8.51 7.01 -7.72
CA THR A 69 7.68 7.35 -6.54
C THR A 69 8.52 7.90 -5.39
N PHE A 70 9.73 7.37 -5.17
CA PHE A 70 10.68 7.89 -4.20
C PHE A 70 11.18 9.30 -4.58
N CYS A 71 11.53 9.54 -5.85
CA CYS A 71 11.89 10.87 -6.34
C CYS A 71 10.77 11.90 -6.09
N HIS A 72 9.51 11.54 -6.35
CA HIS A 72 8.37 12.38 -6.00
C HIS A 72 8.28 12.63 -4.48
N ALA A 73 8.38 11.57 -3.67
CA ALA A 73 8.32 11.65 -2.20
C ALA A 73 9.45 12.51 -1.61
N TRP A 74 10.64 12.43 -2.17
CA TRP A 74 11.80 13.22 -1.79
C TRP A 74 11.67 14.68 -2.22
N ARG A 75 11.25 14.93 -3.47
CA ARG A 75 11.05 16.28 -4.03
C ARG A 75 9.98 17.08 -3.28
N HIS A 76 8.88 16.44 -2.91
CA HIS A 76 7.83 17.08 -2.10
C HIS A 76 8.14 17.07 -0.59
N GLY A 77 8.88 16.08 -0.11
CA GLY A 77 9.36 15.97 1.26
C GLY A 77 8.26 15.91 2.33
N GLY A 78 8.64 16.19 3.58
CA GLY A 78 7.71 16.25 4.71
C GLY A 78 6.88 14.97 4.84
N ARG A 79 5.54 15.12 4.85
CA ARG A 79 4.62 13.97 5.01
C ARG A 79 4.66 12.96 3.88
N TYR A 80 4.99 13.35 2.65
CA TYR A 80 5.03 12.42 1.52
C TYR A 80 6.07 11.33 1.72
N LEU A 81 7.25 11.68 2.27
CA LEU A 81 8.27 10.70 2.62
C LEU A 81 7.81 9.73 3.73
N TYR A 82 7.06 10.21 4.73
CA TYR A 82 6.47 9.30 5.73
C TYR A 82 5.34 8.45 5.16
N VAL A 83 4.59 8.91 4.16
CA VAL A 83 3.61 8.06 3.46
C VAL A 83 4.32 6.93 2.72
N TRP A 84 5.37 7.26 1.96
CA TRP A 84 6.20 6.28 1.26
C TRP A 84 6.78 5.23 2.23
N ILE A 85 7.37 5.66 3.36
CA ILE A 85 7.85 4.74 4.42
C ILE A 85 6.70 3.93 5.05
N GLY A 86 5.52 4.54 5.24
CA GLY A 86 4.34 3.85 5.75
C GLY A 86 3.85 2.74 4.82
N ILE A 87 3.98 2.92 3.51
CA ILE A 87 3.64 1.94 2.48
C ILE A 87 4.68 0.81 2.45
N ALA A 88 5.97 1.09 2.63
CA ALA A 88 6.97 0.02 2.86
C ALA A 88 6.64 -0.83 4.10
N ILE A 89 6.18 -0.21 5.19
CA ILE A 89 5.69 -0.92 6.39
C ILE A 89 4.40 -1.70 6.07
N HIS A 90 3.52 -1.16 5.23
CA HIS A 90 2.31 -1.84 4.80
C HIS A 90 2.62 -3.11 4.01
N ALA A 91 3.44 -3.02 2.97
CA ALA A 91 3.90 -4.15 2.16
C ALA A 91 4.52 -5.25 3.03
N LEU A 92 5.49 -4.89 3.89
CA LEU A 92 6.12 -5.83 4.82
C LEU A 92 5.10 -6.52 5.74
N ASN A 93 4.06 -5.80 6.18
CA ASN A 93 3.04 -6.35 7.07
C ASN A 93 2.05 -7.27 6.32
N VAL A 94 1.60 -6.91 5.12
CA VAL A 94 0.70 -7.76 4.32
C VAL A 94 1.41 -9.06 3.93
N GLU A 95 2.57 -8.97 3.28
CA GLU A 95 3.31 -10.16 2.81
C GLU A 95 3.65 -11.11 3.97
N ASN A 96 4.17 -10.61 5.09
CA ASN A 96 4.45 -11.48 6.24
C ASN A 96 3.18 -12.04 6.90
N LEU A 97 2.04 -11.33 6.93
CA LEU A 97 0.82 -11.94 7.48
C LEU A 97 0.29 -13.05 6.56
N CYS A 98 0.37 -12.88 5.24
CA CYS A 98 -0.01 -13.92 4.28
C CYS A 98 0.88 -15.18 4.37
N TYR A 99 2.20 -15.06 4.54
CA TYR A 99 3.09 -16.24 4.58
C TYR A 99 3.16 -16.94 5.95
N TRP A 100 2.91 -16.23 7.05
CA TRP A 100 3.10 -16.79 8.39
C TRP A 100 1.79 -17.27 9.05
N ILE A 101 0.63 -16.93 8.49
CA ILE A 101 -0.68 -17.44 8.92
C ILE A 101 -1.11 -18.54 7.94
N PRO A 102 -1.13 -19.84 8.33
CA PRO A 102 -1.43 -20.95 7.41
C PRO A 102 -2.81 -20.87 6.73
N ASP A 103 -3.76 -20.18 7.36
CA ASP A 103 -5.11 -19.97 6.81
C ASP A 103 -5.12 -18.89 5.70
N MET A 104 -4.05 -18.11 5.59
CA MET A 104 -3.85 -17.06 4.58
C MET A 104 -2.73 -17.39 3.57
N ASP A 105 -1.97 -18.46 3.80
CA ASP A 105 -0.94 -18.93 2.90
C ASP A 105 -1.60 -19.50 1.63
N ASN A 106 -1.68 -18.66 0.59
CA ASN A 106 -2.50 -18.94 -0.60
C ASN A 106 -1.89 -18.48 -1.96
N PHE A 107 -0.67 -17.94 -1.98
CA PHE A 107 0.08 -17.66 -3.21
C PHE A 107 1.59 -17.90 -3.09
N TRP A 108 2.27 -18.11 -4.22
CA TRP A 108 3.73 -18.29 -4.29
C TRP A 108 4.35 -17.49 -5.42
N GLN A 109 5.27 -16.59 -5.08
CA GLN A 109 5.96 -15.72 -6.02
C GLN A 109 7.12 -16.44 -6.72
N ALA A 110 7.32 -16.12 -8.00
CA ALA A 110 8.51 -16.49 -8.75
C ALA A 110 9.77 -15.84 -8.13
N GLN A 111 10.92 -16.43 -8.39
CA GLN A 111 12.16 -16.11 -7.68
C GLN A 111 12.88 -14.92 -8.35
N GLY A 112 12.93 -13.79 -7.66
CA GLY A 112 13.59 -12.55 -8.10
C GLY A 112 15.10 -12.56 -7.87
N ILE A 113 15.77 -11.52 -8.35
CA ILE A 113 17.21 -11.30 -8.12
C ILE A 113 17.52 -11.37 -6.62
N LEU A 114 16.64 -10.81 -5.78
CA LEU A 114 16.66 -10.93 -4.32
C LEU A 114 15.27 -11.32 -3.82
N THR A 115 15.16 -12.47 -3.16
CA THR A 115 13.89 -13.00 -2.62
C THR A 115 14.03 -13.25 -1.12
N PHE A 116 13.16 -12.64 -0.32
CA PHE A 116 13.22 -12.59 1.14
C PHE A 116 12.28 -13.59 1.81
N PHE A 117 12.47 -13.78 3.12
CA PHE A 117 11.58 -14.52 4.03
C PHE A 117 11.34 -15.99 3.64
N GLY A 118 12.42 -16.72 3.35
CA GLY A 118 12.37 -18.13 2.98
C GLY A 118 11.92 -18.32 1.54
N ALA A 119 12.45 -17.50 0.62
CA ALA A 119 12.09 -17.51 -0.80
C ALA A 119 10.61 -17.19 -1.10
N ARG A 120 9.95 -16.41 -0.23
CA ARG A 120 8.52 -16.04 -0.38
C ARG A 120 8.29 -14.69 -1.07
N ALA A 121 9.07 -13.65 -0.72
CA ALA A 121 8.84 -12.27 -1.19
C ALA A 121 10.01 -11.71 -2.02
N PRO A 122 9.88 -11.63 -3.36
CA PRO A 122 10.80 -10.88 -4.20
C PRO A 122 10.85 -9.40 -3.78
N LEU A 123 12.02 -8.78 -3.90
CA LEU A 123 12.23 -7.40 -3.44
C LEU A 123 11.32 -6.38 -4.15
N TYR A 124 10.94 -6.64 -5.41
CA TYR A 124 10.01 -5.77 -6.14
C TYR A 124 8.57 -5.83 -5.61
N ILE A 125 8.15 -6.90 -4.93
CA ILE A 125 6.89 -6.90 -4.16
C ILE A 125 7.01 -5.88 -3.03
N LEU A 126 8.02 -6.05 -2.17
CA LEU A 126 8.19 -5.28 -0.93
C LEU A 126 8.45 -3.79 -1.16
N LEU A 127 9.15 -3.42 -2.24
CA LEU A 127 9.54 -2.02 -2.53
C LEU A 127 8.98 -1.47 -3.85
N GLY A 128 8.62 -2.31 -4.81
CA GLY A 128 8.11 -1.87 -6.12
C GLY A 128 6.60 -1.67 -6.12
N ILE A 129 5.85 -2.75 -6.00
CA ILE A 129 4.40 -2.82 -6.24
C ILE A 129 3.62 -1.87 -5.34
N TYR A 130 3.67 -2.05 -4.02
CA TYR A 130 2.86 -1.24 -3.09
C TYR A 130 3.20 0.26 -3.22
N HIS A 131 4.47 0.61 -3.50
CA HIS A 131 4.82 1.99 -3.77
C HIS A 131 4.27 2.46 -5.12
N MET A 132 4.31 1.65 -6.18
CA MET A 132 3.67 2.04 -7.43
C MET A 132 2.16 2.24 -7.27
N PHE A 133 1.47 1.32 -6.60
CA PHE A 133 0.00 1.33 -6.53
C PHE A 133 -0.49 2.31 -5.46
N ASP A 134 -0.18 2.07 -4.18
CA ASP A 134 -0.77 2.85 -3.07
C ASP A 134 -0.26 4.29 -3.02
N TYR A 135 1.03 4.52 -3.27
CA TYR A 135 1.59 5.87 -3.17
C TYR A 135 1.14 6.74 -4.35
N THR A 136 1.14 6.19 -5.57
CA THR A 136 0.62 6.89 -6.74
C THR A 136 -0.86 7.18 -6.59
N ALA A 137 -1.67 6.18 -6.20
CA ALA A 137 -3.09 6.36 -5.92
C ALA A 137 -3.33 7.45 -4.85
N TYR A 138 -2.62 7.40 -3.72
CA TYR A 138 -2.71 8.41 -2.65
C TYR A 138 -2.43 9.82 -3.16
N VAL A 139 -1.32 10.03 -3.88
CA VAL A 139 -0.95 11.37 -4.37
C VAL A 139 -1.90 11.85 -5.47
N MET A 140 -2.33 10.99 -6.38
CA MET A 140 -3.26 11.35 -7.46
C MET A 140 -4.63 11.75 -6.90
N ILE A 141 -5.16 11.01 -5.92
CA ILE A 141 -6.43 11.35 -5.27
C ILE A 141 -6.34 12.63 -4.43
N GLN A 142 -5.19 12.92 -3.81
CA GLN A 142 -4.96 14.18 -3.09
C GLN A 142 -5.12 15.43 -4.01
N ARG A 143 -5.04 15.29 -5.34
CA ARG A 143 -5.33 16.36 -6.32
C ARG A 143 -6.81 16.72 -6.41
N LEU A 144 -7.71 15.76 -6.15
CA LEU A 144 -9.17 15.98 -6.14
C LEU A 144 -9.68 16.71 -4.90
N ARG A 145 -8.87 16.84 -3.84
CA ARG A 145 -9.25 17.50 -2.57
C ARG A 145 -10.54 16.95 -1.94
N LEU A 146 -10.75 15.64 -2.07
CA LEU A 146 -11.90 14.94 -1.51
C LEU A 146 -11.96 15.08 0.03
N PRO A 147 -13.15 15.00 0.64
CA PRO A 147 -13.27 14.91 2.08
C PRO A 147 -12.71 13.58 2.60
N TRP A 148 -12.22 13.60 3.84
CA TRP A 148 -11.50 12.48 4.49
C TRP A 148 -12.19 11.10 4.40
N TRP A 149 -13.53 11.07 4.36
CA TRP A 149 -14.32 9.84 4.28
C TRP A 149 -14.35 9.23 2.87
N ALA A 150 -14.16 10.04 1.83
CA ALA A 150 -14.14 9.60 0.42
C ALA A 150 -12.72 9.40 -0.13
N GLU A 151 -11.72 10.02 0.50
CA GLU A 151 -10.32 9.92 0.10
C GLU A 151 -9.82 8.46 0.10
N GLY A 152 -10.06 7.72 1.19
CA GLY A 152 -9.69 6.30 1.28
C GLY A 152 -10.31 5.44 0.17
N PRO A 153 -11.64 5.44 -0.01
CA PRO A 153 -12.31 4.70 -1.09
C PRO A 153 -11.80 5.07 -2.49
N ALA A 154 -11.49 6.34 -2.74
CA ALA A 154 -10.91 6.77 -4.01
C ALA A 154 -9.49 6.23 -4.23
N VAL A 155 -8.67 6.19 -3.18
CA VAL A 155 -7.33 5.59 -3.24
C VAL A 155 -7.42 4.09 -3.47
N GLY A 156 -8.35 3.40 -2.80
CA GLY A 156 -8.61 1.97 -3.04
C GLY A 156 -9.00 1.66 -4.49
N LEU A 157 -9.87 2.46 -5.11
CA LEU A 157 -10.21 2.32 -6.53
C LEU A 157 -9.00 2.56 -7.44
N CYS A 158 -8.19 3.59 -7.17
CA CYS A 158 -7.01 3.88 -7.97
C CYS A 158 -5.91 2.83 -7.81
N ALA A 159 -5.75 2.22 -6.64
CA ALA A 159 -4.84 1.10 -6.43
C ALA A 159 -5.25 -0.09 -7.32
N VAL A 160 -6.53 -0.49 -7.30
CA VAL A 160 -7.06 -1.55 -8.18
C VAL A 160 -6.92 -1.21 -9.67
N MET A 161 -7.06 0.05 -10.07
CA MET A 161 -6.85 0.45 -11.47
C MET A 161 -5.40 0.29 -11.95
N LEU A 162 -4.41 0.42 -11.07
CA LEU A 162 -3.00 0.16 -11.40
C LEU A 162 -2.72 -1.35 -11.38
N ASP A 163 -3.19 -2.01 -10.33
CA ASP A 163 -3.06 -3.45 -10.10
C ASP A 163 -3.70 -4.34 -11.19
N PHE A 164 -4.87 -3.97 -11.73
CA PHE A 164 -5.64 -4.82 -12.66
C PHE A 164 -4.86 -5.42 -13.86
N PRO A 165 -4.10 -4.64 -14.67
CA PRO A 165 -3.26 -5.21 -15.72
C PRO A 165 -2.05 -6.01 -15.18
N TYR A 166 -1.52 -5.67 -14.00
CA TYR A 166 -0.46 -6.44 -13.34
C TYR A 166 -0.96 -7.82 -12.92
N ASP A 167 -2.12 -7.90 -12.26
CA ASP A 167 -2.69 -9.14 -11.73
C ASP A 167 -2.97 -10.16 -12.88
N ILE A 168 -3.62 -9.70 -13.96
CA ILE A 168 -3.93 -10.54 -15.14
C ILE A 168 -2.67 -11.03 -15.85
N MET A 169 -1.72 -10.13 -16.09
CA MET A 169 -0.50 -10.47 -16.85
C MET A 169 0.49 -11.25 -16.02
N GLY A 170 0.60 -10.95 -14.73
CA GLY A 170 1.50 -11.61 -13.81
C GLY A 170 1.10 -13.07 -13.60
N ILE A 171 -0.18 -13.38 -13.40
CA ILE A 171 -0.62 -14.79 -13.39
C ILE A 171 -0.42 -15.47 -14.73
N LYS A 172 -0.77 -14.82 -15.86
CA LYS A 172 -0.62 -15.48 -17.17
C LYS A 172 0.84 -15.71 -17.57
N GLU A 173 1.76 -14.86 -17.12
CA GLU A 173 3.21 -15.01 -17.30
C GLU A 173 3.86 -15.73 -16.08
N VAL A 174 3.07 -16.33 -15.18
CA VAL A 174 3.50 -17.17 -14.05
C VAL A 174 4.46 -16.47 -13.08
N TRP A 175 4.30 -15.16 -12.89
CA TRP A 175 5.06 -14.35 -11.92
C TRP A 175 4.73 -14.73 -10.47
N TRP A 176 3.54 -15.27 -10.24
CA TRP A 176 3.18 -16.03 -9.05
C TRP A 176 2.14 -17.11 -9.40
N THR A 177 1.86 -17.99 -8.45
CA THR A 177 0.76 -18.96 -8.49
C THR A 177 -0.19 -18.74 -7.32
N TRP A 178 -1.45 -19.13 -7.50
CA TRP A 178 -2.47 -19.19 -6.46
C TRP A 178 -2.68 -20.62 -5.96
N HIS A 179 -3.31 -20.77 -4.80
CA HIS A 179 -3.61 -22.07 -4.19
C HIS A 179 -4.86 -22.74 -4.83
N ASP A 180 -4.66 -23.95 -5.40
CA ASP A 180 -5.63 -24.79 -6.13
C ASP A 180 -7.05 -24.79 -5.54
N THR A 181 -7.17 -25.07 -4.24
CA THR A 181 -8.48 -25.29 -3.57
C THR A 181 -8.77 -24.36 -2.40
N ASP A 182 -8.17 -23.17 -2.33
CA ASP A 182 -8.49 -22.25 -1.23
C ASP A 182 -9.84 -21.54 -1.51
N PRO A 183 -10.87 -21.74 -0.66
CA PRO A 183 -12.22 -21.24 -0.91
C PRO A 183 -12.34 -19.70 -0.87
N ASN A 184 -11.34 -18.99 -0.34
CA ASN A 184 -11.31 -17.53 -0.36
C ASN A 184 -10.77 -16.97 -1.69
N ILE A 185 -10.26 -17.81 -2.59
CA ILE A 185 -9.71 -17.40 -3.90
C ILE A 185 -10.11 -18.34 -5.05
N PHE A 186 -11.16 -19.13 -4.84
CA PHE A 186 -11.66 -20.10 -5.81
C PHE A 186 -12.34 -19.43 -7.01
N ASP A 187 -13.16 -18.42 -6.76
CA ASP A 187 -13.83 -17.65 -7.81
C ASP A 187 -12.84 -16.68 -8.48
N ARG A 188 -12.55 -16.91 -9.77
CA ARG A 188 -11.48 -16.23 -10.51
C ARG A 188 -11.95 -15.63 -11.83
N PHE A 189 -11.21 -14.63 -12.31
CA PHE A 189 -11.33 -13.95 -13.59
C PHE A 189 -9.95 -13.94 -14.26
N TYR A 190 -9.80 -14.58 -15.43
CA TYR A 190 -8.48 -14.80 -16.07
C TYR A 190 -7.43 -15.42 -15.11
N TRP A 191 -7.88 -16.34 -14.24
CA TRP A 191 -7.11 -16.97 -13.17
C TRP A 191 -6.70 -16.06 -11.99
N VAL A 192 -7.11 -14.80 -12.00
CA VAL A 192 -6.98 -13.86 -10.87
C VAL A 192 -8.18 -13.98 -9.92
N PRO A 193 -8.00 -14.17 -8.61
CA PRO A 193 -9.09 -14.19 -7.65
C PRO A 193 -9.82 -12.84 -7.55
N TRP A 194 -11.15 -12.87 -7.56
CA TRP A 194 -11.96 -11.66 -7.38
C TRP A 194 -11.72 -10.93 -6.05
N ASN A 195 -11.19 -11.65 -5.05
CA ASN A 195 -10.84 -11.10 -3.75
C ASN A 195 -9.48 -10.39 -3.74
N SER A 196 -8.59 -10.59 -4.73
CA SER A 196 -7.35 -9.82 -4.90
C SER A 196 -7.65 -8.33 -4.99
N PHE A 197 -8.48 -7.94 -5.96
CA PHE A 197 -8.97 -6.57 -6.15
C PHE A 197 -9.70 -6.02 -4.90
N TYR A 198 -10.43 -6.87 -4.17
CA TYR A 198 -11.06 -6.47 -2.91
C TYR A 198 -10.00 -6.10 -1.86
N PHE A 199 -9.01 -6.97 -1.65
CA PHE A 199 -7.96 -6.76 -0.66
C PHE A 199 -7.15 -5.51 -0.98
N HIS A 200 -6.69 -5.32 -2.23
CA HIS A 200 -6.00 -4.10 -2.64
C HIS A 200 -6.84 -2.82 -2.39
N ALA A 201 -8.12 -2.79 -2.80
CA ALA A 201 -8.98 -1.64 -2.54
C ALA A 201 -9.22 -1.37 -1.04
N SER A 202 -9.46 -2.42 -0.24
CA SER A 202 -9.80 -2.31 1.18
C SER A 202 -8.58 -1.96 2.04
N PHE A 203 -7.39 -2.50 1.74
CA PHE A 203 -6.15 -2.20 2.43
C PHE A 203 -5.68 -0.77 2.15
N ALA A 204 -5.63 -0.34 0.87
CA ALA A 204 -5.25 1.01 0.51
C ALA A 204 -6.22 2.07 1.09
N CYS A 205 -7.53 1.80 1.06
CA CYS A 205 -8.53 2.64 1.74
C CYS A 205 -8.29 2.74 3.25
N SER A 206 -8.03 1.59 3.90
CA SER A 206 -7.77 1.51 5.34
C SER A 206 -6.51 2.26 5.75
N PHE A 207 -5.43 2.14 4.97
CA PHE A 207 -4.19 2.85 5.17
C PHE A 207 -4.43 4.37 5.23
N VAL A 208 -5.14 4.91 4.24
CA VAL A 208 -5.46 6.35 4.17
C VAL A 208 -6.33 6.81 5.34
N TRP A 209 -7.38 6.05 5.69
CA TRP A 209 -8.23 6.41 6.83
C TRP A 209 -7.46 6.40 8.16
N ILE A 210 -6.64 5.38 8.43
CA ILE A 210 -5.83 5.30 9.65
C ILE A 210 -4.76 6.40 9.67
N LEU A 211 -4.12 6.68 8.53
CA LEU A 211 -3.15 7.75 8.39
C LEU A 211 -3.74 9.13 8.68
N ASN A 212 -4.91 9.43 8.10
CA ASN A 212 -5.58 10.72 8.28
C ASN A 212 -6.17 10.86 9.70
N LEU A 213 -6.72 9.77 10.26
CA LEU A 213 -7.25 9.75 11.63
C LEU A 213 -6.13 9.90 12.68
N SER A 214 -5.04 9.15 12.54
CA SER A 214 -3.88 9.24 13.44
C SER A 214 -3.24 10.62 13.35
N ARG A 215 -3.05 11.16 12.13
CA ARG A 215 -2.52 12.53 11.96
C ARG A 215 -3.37 13.58 12.67
N LYS A 216 -4.71 13.50 12.54
CA LYS A 216 -5.65 14.43 13.18
C LYS A 216 -5.53 14.49 14.70
N TYR A 217 -5.14 13.40 15.36
CA TYR A 217 -5.02 13.34 16.83
C TYR A 217 -3.59 13.48 17.36
N ILE A 218 -2.57 13.09 16.59
CA ILE A 218 -1.19 12.96 17.08
C ILE A 218 -0.30 14.15 16.64
N VAL A 219 -0.56 14.75 15.48
CA VAL A 219 0.21 15.88 14.91
C VAL A 219 -0.66 17.11 14.65
N GLU A 220 -0.02 18.24 14.37
CA GLU A 220 -0.70 19.48 13.96
C GLU A 220 -0.94 19.48 12.45
N GLU A 221 -1.89 20.27 11.96
CA GLU A 221 -2.14 20.41 10.51
C GLU A 221 -0.88 20.89 9.77
N VAL A 222 -0.14 21.84 10.34
CA VAL A 222 1.16 22.33 9.84
C VAL A 222 2.27 21.36 10.23
N TYR A 223 3.02 20.89 9.24
CA TYR A 223 4.15 19.98 9.41
C TYR A 223 5.29 20.62 10.22
N ASP A 224 5.87 19.84 11.14
CA ASP A 224 6.91 20.28 12.07
C ASP A 224 7.98 19.19 12.17
N TRP A 225 9.14 19.40 11.54
CA TRP A 225 10.21 18.40 11.47
C TRP A 225 10.71 17.96 12.85
N LYS A 226 10.58 18.81 13.88
CA LYS A 226 10.95 18.46 15.27
C LYS A 226 10.02 17.40 15.88
N LYS A 227 8.85 17.19 15.27
CA LYS A 227 7.86 16.17 15.64
C LYS A 227 7.93 14.94 14.73
N PHE A 228 9.05 14.70 14.02
CA PHE A 228 9.22 13.54 13.16
C PHE A 228 8.84 12.18 13.79
N PRO A 229 9.06 11.89 15.10
CA PRO A 229 8.68 10.59 15.66
C PRO A 229 7.15 10.39 15.67
N ARG A 230 6.38 11.48 15.71
CA ARG A 230 4.92 11.47 15.67
C ARG A 230 4.38 11.26 14.27
N GLU A 231 5.01 11.87 13.26
CA GLU A 231 4.67 11.63 11.84
C GLU A 231 5.02 10.19 11.44
N PHE A 232 6.18 9.69 11.88
CA PHE A 232 6.55 8.28 11.73
C PHE A 232 5.56 7.35 12.46
N LEU A 233 5.14 7.67 13.68
CA LEU A 233 4.11 6.89 14.39
C LEU A 233 2.78 6.83 13.61
N CYS A 234 2.35 7.93 12.98
CA CYS A 234 1.14 7.93 12.14
C CYS A 234 1.30 7.00 10.93
N ALA A 235 2.46 7.04 10.26
CA ALA A 235 2.76 6.16 9.13
C ALA A 235 2.88 4.68 9.54
N PHE A 236 3.49 4.40 10.70
CA PHE A 236 3.61 3.06 11.26
C PHE A 236 2.24 2.48 11.63
N LEU A 237 1.38 3.27 12.30
CA LEU A 237 0.01 2.88 12.62
C LEU A 237 -0.82 2.62 11.35
N ALA A 238 -0.63 3.42 10.30
CA ALA A 238 -1.27 3.20 9.01
C ALA A 238 -0.80 1.89 8.36
N GLY A 239 0.51 1.67 8.20
CA GLY A 239 1.05 0.48 7.54
C GLY A 239 0.70 -0.83 8.26
N THR A 240 0.77 -0.84 9.59
CA THR A 240 0.42 -2.02 10.41
C THR A 240 -1.09 -2.23 10.55
N GLY A 241 -1.88 -1.15 10.66
CA GLY A 241 -3.33 -1.22 10.87
C GLY A 241 -4.16 -1.41 9.60
N ALA A 242 -3.63 -1.05 8.42
CA ALA A 242 -4.33 -1.10 7.14
C ALA A 242 -4.87 -2.50 6.82
N PHE A 243 -4.04 -3.53 7.00
CA PHE A 243 -4.42 -4.93 6.84
C PHE A 243 -5.63 -5.28 7.71
N TRP A 244 -5.55 -5.04 9.03
CA TRP A 244 -6.62 -5.41 9.97
C TRP A 244 -7.94 -4.71 9.67
N LEU A 245 -7.91 -3.42 9.33
CA LEU A 245 -9.12 -2.67 9.02
C LEU A 245 -9.70 -3.05 7.64
N GLY A 246 -8.89 -3.41 6.65
CA GLY A 246 -9.36 -3.92 5.37
C GLY A 246 -9.94 -5.32 5.48
N THR A 247 -9.33 -6.21 6.28
CA THR A 247 -9.90 -7.53 6.61
C THR A 247 -11.23 -7.40 7.35
N ILE A 248 -11.43 -6.37 8.18
CA ILE A 248 -12.75 -6.05 8.77
C ILE A 248 -13.75 -5.61 7.68
N GLN A 249 -13.34 -4.77 6.72
CA GLN A 249 -14.21 -4.39 5.59
C GLN A 249 -14.60 -5.61 4.75
N PHE A 250 -13.64 -6.49 4.42
CA PHE A 250 -13.90 -7.75 3.76
C PHE A 250 -14.89 -8.60 4.56
N ALA A 251 -14.61 -8.84 5.84
CA ALA A 251 -15.44 -9.70 6.68
C ALA A 251 -16.89 -9.21 6.87
N LEU A 252 -17.13 -7.89 6.79
CA LEU A 252 -18.46 -7.31 6.95
C LEU A 252 -19.33 -7.36 5.69
N PHE A 253 -18.75 -7.42 4.49
CA PHE A 253 -19.50 -7.47 3.22
C PHE A 253 -19.40 -8.84 2.54
N TYR A 254 -18.20 -9.41 2.46
CA TYR A 254 -17.94 -10.67 1.76
C TYR A 254 -18.57 -11.87 2.47
N HIS A 255 -18.14 -12.19 3.71
CA HIS A 255 -18.58 -13.42 4.39
C HIS A 255 -20.11 -13.53 4.51
N PRO A 256 -20.89 -12.47 4.86
CA PRO A 256 -22.34 -12.52 4.81
C PRO A 256 -22.91 -12.94 3.45
N ALA A 257 -22.42 -12.36 2.35
CA ALA A 257 -22.92 -12.65 1.00
C ALA A 257 -22.41 -13.99 0.43
N HIS A 258 -21.11 -14.20 0.46
CA HIS A 258 -20.46 -15.38 -0.11
C HIS A 258 -20.68 -16.62 0.77
N ASP A 259 -20.34 -16.57 2.06
CA ASP A 259 -20.28 -17.80 2.86
C ASP A 259 -21.66 -18.29 3.32
N PHE A 260 -22.56 -17.38 3.69
CA PHE A 260 -23.93 -17.74 4.11
C PHE A 260 -24.91 -17.83 2.94
N PHE A 261 -24.90 -16.87 1.99
CA PHE A 261 -25.85 -16.85 0.87
C PHE A 261 -25.33 -17.45 -0.44
N LYS A 262 -24.07 -17.90 -0.50
CA LYS A 262 -23.44 -18.51 -1.70
C LYS A 262 -23.47 -17.60 -2.94
N VAL A 263 -23.34 -16.29 -2.72
CA VAL A 263 -23.17 -15.30 -3.79
C VAL A 263 -21.73 -15.36 -4.30
N HIS A 264 -21.56 -15.56 -5.61
CA HIS A 264 -20.26 -15.59 -6.30
C HIS A 264 -19.42 -14.34 -5.99
N SER A 265 -18.12 -14.53 -5.76
CA SER A 265 -17.19 -13.50 -5.28
C SER A 265 -17.15 -12.27 -6.19
N GLU A 266 -17.23 -12.48 -7.52
CA GLU A 266 -17.37 -11.41 -8.53
C GLU A 266 -18.45 -10.39 -8.14
N ILE A 267 -19.64 -10.86 -7.79
CA ILE A 267 -20.78 -9.99 -7.47
C ILE A 267 -20.46 -9.20 -6.20
N THR A 268 -19.83 -9.83 -5.21
CA THR A 268 -19.44 -9.15 -3.96
C THR A 268 -18.36 -8.09 -4.17
N SER A 269 -17.33 -8.37 -4.97
CA SER A 269 -16.25 -7.44 -5.32
C SER A 269 -16.76 -6.29 -6.19
N ILE A 270 -17.57 -6.57 -7.21
CA ILE A 270 -18.19 -5.53 -8.05
C ILE A 270 -19.10 -4.62 -7.20
N LEU A 271 -19.90 -5.16 -6.29
CA LEU A 271 -20.74 -4.35 -5.39
C LEU A 271 -19.91 -3.49 -4.43
N PHE A 272 -18.80 -4.01 -3.90
CA PHE A 272 -17.89 -3.27 -3.03
C PHE A 272 -17.19 -2.12 -3.76
N LEU A 273 -16.61 -2.39 -4.93
CA LEU A 273 -15.98 -1.37 -5.78
C LEU A 273 -17.01 -0.35 -6.29
N SER A 274 -18.24 -0.78 -6.60
CA SER A 274 -19.34 0.11 -6.97
C SER A 274 -19.77 1.00 -5.80
N LEU A 275 -19.83 0.48 -4.57
CA LEU A 275 -20.09 1.28 -3.37
C LEU A 275 -19.01 2.35 -3.19
N TYR A 276 -17.73 1.99 -3.37
CA TYR A 276 -16.63 2.95 -3.34
C TYR A 276 -16.80 4.02 -4.42
N ALA A 277 -17.13 3.63 -5.65
CA ALA A 277 -17.36 4.58 -6.75
C ALA A 277 -18.53 5.54 -6.45
N VAL A 278 -19.62 5.06 -5.86
CA VAL A 278 -20.77 5.88 -5.46
C VAL A 278 -20.41 6.84 -4.31
N ILE A 279 -19.60 6.40 -3.34
CA ILE A 279 -19.09 7.24 -2.25
C ILE A 279 -18.24 8.39 -2.82
N VAL A 280 -17.29 8.08 -3.70
CA VAL A 280 -16.39 9.05 -4.33
C VAL A 280 -17.14 10.03 -5.24
N TRP A 281 -18.05 9.52 -6.08
CA TRP A 281 -18.91 10.34 -6.92
C TRP A 281 -19.79 11.28 -6.09
N SER A 282 -20.40 10.78 -5.02
CA SER A 282 -21.20 11.60 -4.10
C SER A 282 -20.37 12.70 -3.45
N ALA A 283 -19.11 12.41 -3.11
CA ALA A 283 -18.18 13.36 -2.51
C ALA A 283 -17.76 14.48 -3.47
N ASP A 284 -17.41 14.15 -4.73
CA ASP A 284 -17.12 15.14 -5.77
C ASP A 284 -18.34 16.05 -6.00
N ARG A 285 -19.53 15.47 -6.14
CA ARG A 285 -20.78 16.22 -6.35
C ARG A 285 -21.15 17.15 -5.19
N GLN A 286 -20.76 16.81 -3.97
CA GLN A 286 -20.98 17.61 -2.77
C GLN A 286 -19.82 18.58 -2.44
N SER A 287 -18.73 18.57 -3.22
CA SER A 287 -17.56 19.41 -2.95
C SER A 287 -17.89 20.90 -3.15
N GLY A 288 -18.24 21.59 -2.06
CA GLY A 288 -18.65 23.01 -2.08
C GLY A 288 -17.57 24.03 -2.50
N LYS A 289 -16.39 23.56 -2.94
CA LYS A 289 -15.26 24.37 -3.42
C LYS A 289 -14.55 23.66 -4.59
N PRO A 290 -15.20 23.50 -5.76
CA PRO A 290 -14.62 22.76 -6.88
C PRO A 290 -13.40 23.47 -7.52
N GLY A 291 -13.20 24.77 -7.24
CA GLY A 291 -12.14 25.59 -7.86
C GLY A 291 -10.73 24.99 -7.78
N PRO A 292 -10.16 24.76 -6.59
CA PRO A 292 -8.81 24.19 -6.47
C PRO A 292 -8.69 22.75 -6.97
N ALA A 293 -9.77 21.97 -6.90
CA ALA A 293 -9.81 20.58 -7.35
C ALA A 293 -9.93 20.45 -8.88
N ARG A 294 -10.36 21.50 -9.58
CA ARG A 294 -10.60 21.54 -11.03
C ARG A 294 -9.89 22.71 -11.72
N ALA A 295 -8.81 23.20 -11.09
CA ALA A 295 -7.97 24.25 -11.65
C ALA A 295 -7.14 23.78 -12.85
N GLY A 296 -6.96 22.45 -12.97
CA GLY A 296 -5.96 21.84 -13.84
C GLY A 296 -4.54 22.01 -13.29
N ASN A 297 -3.63 21.17 -13.77
CA ASN A 297 -2.20 21.25 -13.48
C ASN A 297 -1.45 21.46 -14.80
N ARG A 298 -0.75 22.61 -14.93
CA ARG A 298 0.05 22.90 -16.14
C ARG A 298 1.26 21.97 -16.28
N TRP A 299 1.77 21.48 -15.16
CA TRP A 299 2.93 20.60 -15.04
C TRP A 299 2.48 19.23 -14.55
N TRP A 300 1.48 18.67 -15.24
CA TRP A 300 0.83 17.43 -14.84
C TRP A 300 1.71 16.20 -15.00
N PHE A 301 2.54 16.17 -16.04
CA PHE A 301 3.44 15.05 -16.33
C PHE A 301 4.67 15.09 -15.41
N ASP A 302 4.47 14.60 -14.19
CA ASP A 302 5.47 14.44 -13.15
C ASP A 302 5.97 12.99 -13.05
N GLU A 303 6.77 12.67 -12.02
CA GLU A 303 7.36 11.33 -11.85
C GLU A 303 6.29 10.24 -11.74
N LEU A 304 5.15 10.55 -11.12
CA LEU A 304 4.04 9.62 -10.96
C LEU A 304 3.25 9.40 -12.25
N SER A 305 2.99 10.48 -12.99
CA SER A 305 2.35 10.37 -14.31
C SER A 305 3.23 9.63 -15.32
N CYS A 306 4.55 9.80 -15.22
CA CYS A 306 5.53 9.01 -15.95
C CYS A 306 5.50 7.53 -15.53
N ALA A 307 5.41 7.25 -14.23
CA ALA A 307 5.34 5.89 -13.71
C ALA A 307 4.11 5.13 -14.23
N VAL A 308 2.90 5.72 -14.16
CA VAL A 308 1.67 5.12 -14.71
C VAL A 308 1.78 4.89 -16.23
N ALA A 309 2.36 5.84 -16.97
CA ALA A 309 2.55 5.70 -18.41
C ALA A 309 3.51 4.57 -18.77
N LEU A 310 4.61 4.40 -18.03
CA LEU A 310 5.57 3.31 -18.21
C LEU A 310 4.97 1.95 -17.88
N GLU A 311 4.22 1.87 -16.78
CA GLU A 311 3.53 0.66 -16.32
C GLU A 311 2.51 0.15 -17.35
N TYR A 312 1.56 1.01 -17.74
CA TYR A 312 0.52 0.62 -18.69
C TYR A 312 1.07 0.34 -20.09
N LEU A 313 2.07 1.10 -20.54
CA LEU A 313 2.77 0.80 -21.80
C LEU A 313 3.48 -0.56 -21.73
N PHE A 314 4.12 -0.88 -20.61
CA PHE A 314 4.76 -2.17 -20.41
C PHE A 314 3.76 -3.33 -20.52
N PHE A 315 2.62 -3.28 -19.82
CA PHE A 315 1.63 -4.37 -19.91
C PHE A 315 0.97 -4.45 -21.30
N MET A 316 0.72 -3.32 -21.96
CA MET A 316 0.24 -3.30 -23.35
C MET A 316 1.23 -3.93 -24.34
N ILE A 317 2.54 -3.79 -24.10
CA ILE A 317 3.58 -4.45 -24.90
C ILE A 317 3.66 -5.94 -24.52
N LEU A 318 3.70 -6.26 -23.22
CA LEU A 318 3.89 -7.61 -22.70
C LEU A 318 2.79 -8.57 -23.20
N VAL A 319 1.52 -8.16 -23.19
CA VAL A 319 0.42 -9.00 -23.68
C VAL A 319 0.52 -9.34 -25.18
N VAL A 320 1.21 -8.50 -25.96
CA VAL A 320 1.44 -8.75 -27.39
C VAL A 320 2.64 -9.66 -27.61
N ILE A 321 3.77 -9.39 -26.96
CA ILE A 321 5.05 -10.09 -27.23
C ILE A 321 5.32 -11.29 -26.32
N GLY A 322 4.65 -11.37 -25.17
CA GLY A 322 4.83 -12.39 -24.14
C GLY A 322 4.56 -13.80 -24.67
N GLN A 323 5.31 -14.78 -24.16
CA GLN A 323 5.19 -16.19 -24.56
C GLN A 323 5.19 -17.08 -23.32
N PRO A 324 4.05 -17.17 -22.60
CA PRO A 324 3.90 -18.02 -21.42
C PRO A 324 4.36 -19.47 -21.62
N SER A 325 4.21 -20.06 -22.80
CA SER A 325 4.68 -21.43 -23.10
C SER A 325 6.20 -21.62 -23.05
N GLN A 326 6.98 -20.54 -23.09
CA GLN A 326 8.43 -20.58 -22.96
C GLN A 326 8.90 -20.36 -21.51
N ILE A 327 7.98 -20.10 -20.57
CA ILE A 327 8.30 -19.82 -19.18
C ILE A 327 8.48 -21.10 -18.39
N VAL A 328 9.59 -21.16 -17.65
CA VAL A 328 9.90 -22.20 -16.66
C VAL A 328 10.19 -21.52 -15.32
N ALA A 329 9.19 -21.49 -14.44
CA ALA A 329 9.29 -20.89 -13.11
C ALA A 329 9.76 -21.94 -12.09
N GLU A 330 11.08 -22.04 -11.89
CA GLU A 330 11.67 -22.84 -10.82
C GLU A 330 11.69 -22.04 -9.51
N GLY A 331 11.09 -22.59 -8.45
CA GLY A 331 10.98 -21.90 -7.18
C GLY A 331 10.22 -22.69 -6.12
N LEU A 332 9.90 -21.99 -5.03
CA LEU A 332 8.97 -22.49 -4.02
C LEU A 332 7.53 -22.30 -4.54
N HIS A 333 6.72 -23.35 -4.51
CA HIS A 333 5.32 -23.36 -4.94
C HIS A 333 4.44 -24.07 -3.91
N GLN A 334 3.13 -24.22 -4.19
CA GLN A 334 2.25 -25.05 -3.35
C GLN A 334 2.83 -26.47 -3.25
N ALA A 335 3.09 -26.94 -2.03
CA ALA A 335 3.73 -28.23 -1.82
C ALA A 335 2.93 -29.38 -2.45
N VAL A 336 3.61 -30.26 -3.20
CA VAL A 336 3.02 -31.45 -3.83
C VAL A 336 3.14 -32.62 -2.87
N GLY A 337 2.06 -33.38 -2.70
CA GLY A 337 1.95 -34.40 -1.67
C GLY A 337 0.63 -35.18 -1.75
N PRO A 338 0.28 -35.98 -0.72
CA PRO A 338 -0.88 -36.87 -0.82
C PRO A 338 -2.22 -36.09 -0.81
N CYS A 339 -3.01 -36.26 -1.87
CA CYS A 339 -4.27 -35.54 -2.11
C CYS A 339 -5.35 -35.62 -1.01
N ASN A 340 -5.26 -36.60 -0.11
CA ASN A 340 -6.29 -36.85 0.91
C ASN A 340 -6.16 -35.94 2.15
N TYR A 341 -5.11 -35.12 2.25
CA TYR A 341 -4.92 -34.21 3.38
C TYR A 341 -5.58 -32.85 3.12
N THR A 342 -6.48 -32.47 4.03
CA THR A 342 -7.17 -31.18 4.03
C THR A 342 -6.81 -30.36 5.26
N GLN A 343 -6.55 -29.06 5.07
CA GLN A 343 -6.39 -28.09 6.14
C GLN A 343 -7.71 -27.35 6.39
N LYS A 344 -7.97 -26.98 7.65
CA LYS A 344 -9.08 -26.11 8.03
C LYS A 344 -8.70 -24.65 7.83
N VAL A 345 -9.62 -23.84 7.29
CA VAL A 345 -9.46 -22.39 7.13
C VAL A 345 -10.50 -21.72 8.03
N GLN A 346 -10.06 -20.92 9.01
CA GLN A 346 -10.95 -20.22 9.92
C GLN A 346 -11.29 -18.83 9.36
N THR A 347 -12.56 -18.61 9.07
CA THR A 347 -13.04 -17.27 8.70
C THR A 347 -13.18 -16.38 9.95
N PRO A 348 -12.99 -15.06 9.83
CA PRO A 348 -13.34 -14.08 10.86
C PRO A 348 -14.78 -14.17 11.39
N THR A 349 -15.71 -14.78 10.65
CA THR A 349 -17.11 -15.00 11.10
C THR A 349 -17.30 -16.26 11.95
N GLY A 350 -16.24 -17.05 12.18
CA GLY A 350 -16.27 -18.30 12.93
C GLY A 350 -16.72 -19.52 12.12
N LEU A 351 -17.00 -19.36 10.83
CA LEU A 351 -17.17 -20.50 9.92
C LEU A 351 -15.80 -21.14 9.65
N VAL A 352 -15.78 -22.47 9.65
CA VAL A 352 -14.59 -23.28 9.33
C VAL A 352 -14.78 -23.88 7.94
N LEU A 353 -14.00 -23.39 6.98
CA LEU A 353 -13.91 -23.93 5.63
C LEU A 353 -12.76 -24.95 5.55
N GLN A 354 -12.57 -25.59 4.40
CA GLN A 354 -11.49 -26.55 4.16
C GLN A 354 -10.83 -26.29 2.80
N LYS A 355 -9.51 -26.48 2.73
CA LYS A 355 -8.70 -26.51 1.49
C LYS A 355 -7.81 -27.76 1.47
N LYS A 356 -7.38 -28.25 0.30
CA LYS A 356 -6.34 -29.30 0.26
C LYS A 356 -5.05 -28.74 0.85
N MET A 357 -4.30 -29.53 1.61
CA MET A 357 -2.98 -29.12 2.12
C MET A 357 -1.90 -29.14 1.03
N PHE A 358 -2.06 -30.00 0.02
CA PHE A 358 -1.10 -30.23 -1.05
C PHE A 358 -1.71 -30.05 -2.43
N LEU A 359 -0.90 -29.62 -3.40
CA LEU A 359 -1.25 -29.64 -4.81
C LEU A 359 -1.33 -31.08 -5.30
N CYS A 360 -2.44 -31.42 -5.95
CA CYS A 360 -2.69 -32.72 -6.55
C CYS A 360 -2.16 -32.74 -7.99
N ALA A 361 -0.91 -33.17 -8.21
CA ALA A 361 -0.28 -33.14 -9.53
C ALA A 361 -1.06 -33.87 -10.65
N ASP A 362 -1.87 -34.89 -10.32
CA ASP A 362 -2.74 -35.60 -11.28
C ASP A 362 -4.18 -35.01 -11.38
N ASN A 363 -4.57 -34.08 -10.51
CA ASN A 363 -5.95 -33.53 -10.43
C ASN A 363 -5.99 -32.16 -9.71
N TYR A 364 -5.57 -31.12 -10.43
CA TYR A 364 -5.59 -29.70 -10.04
C TYR A 364 -6.29 -28.87 -11.13
N ASP A 365 -6.76 -27.67 -10.79
CA ASP A 365 -7.53 -26.78 -11.67
C ASP A 365 -6.84 -25.41 -11.81
N GLU A 366 -5.67 -25.40 -12.44
CA GLU A 366 -4.86 -24.19 -12.66
C GLU A 366 -4.42 -24.11 -14.13
N GLY A 367 -5.21 -23.47 -14.99
CA GLY A 367 -5.00 -23.50 -16.45
C GLY A 367 -3.85 -22.62 -16.99
N TYR A 368 -3.13 -21.85 -16.16
CA TYR A 368 -2.02 -21.00 -16.59
C TYR A 368 -0.63 -21.65 -16.46
N PHE A 369 -0.50 -22.79 -15.76
CA PHE A 369 0.73 -23.57 -15.71
C PHE A 369 0.47 -25.08 -15.84
N ASP A 370 1.50 -25.82 -16.24
CA ASP A 370 1.53 -27.28 -16.25
C ASP A 370 2.96 -27.80 -15.97
N PHE A 371 3.18 -29.10 -16.19
CA PHE A 371 4.47 -29.77 -15.99
C PHE A 371 5.16 -30.21 -17.29
N LYS A 372 4.75 -29.71 -18.47
CA LYS A 372 5.20 -30.21 -19.79
C LYS A 372 6.69 -30.06 -20.08
N CYS A 373 7.34 -29.09 -19.44
CA CYS A 373 8.77 -28.83 -19.54
C CYS A 373 9.63 -29.77 -18.68
N LEU A 374 9.02 -30.57 -17.79
CA LEU A 374 9.72 -31.58 -17.00
C LEU A 374 9.94 -32.88 -17.81
N PRO A 375 10.99 -33.66 -17.51
CA PRO A 375 11.23 -34.95 -18.17
C PRO A 375 10.02 -35.89 -18.05
N GLY A 376 9.42 -36.24 -19.19
CA GLY A 376 8.22 -37.09 -19.23
C GLY A 376 6.91 -36.38 -18.82
N GLY A 377 6.92 -35.04 -18.69
CA GLY A 377 5.74 -34.24 -18.36
C GLY A 377 5.24 -34.41 -16.92
N LYS A 378 6.09 -34.88 -16.00
CA LYS A 378 5.72 -35.22 -14.61
C LYS A 378 6.75 -34.74 -13.60
N LEU A 379 6.27 -34.40 -12.41
CA LEU A 379 7.11 -34.17 -11.24
C LEU A 379 7.74 -35.49 -10.77
N ARG A 380 9.02 -35.42 -10.37
CA ARG A 380 9.69 -36.53 -9.68
C ARG A 380 9.58 -36.31 -8.17
N MET A 381 8.73 -37.09 -7.51
CA MET A 381 8.61 -37.08 -6.06
C MET A 381 9.88 -37.61 -5.37
N PRO A 382 10.21 -37.13 -4.15
CA PRO A 382 11.23 -37.71 -3.30
C PRO A 382 10.99 -39.20 -2.98
N GLU A 383 12.07 -39.98 -2.88
CA GLU A 383 12.01 -41.43 -2.61
C GLU A 383 11.57 -41.76 -1.16
N ASP A 384 11.69 -40.81 -0.24
CA ASP A 384 11.21 -40.91 1.15
C ASP A 384 9.71 -40.56 1.30
N GLY A 385 9.05 -40.13 0.21
CA GLY A 385 7.66 -39.70 0.23
C GLY A 385 7.41 -38.35 0.90
N SER A 386 8.47 -37.55 1.15
CA SER A 386 8.33 -36.19 1.67
C SER A 386 7.59 -35.26 0.67
N PRO A 387 6.83 -34.26 1.15
CA PRO A 387 6.23 -33.27 0.27
C PRO A 387 7.29 -32.46 -0.49
N LEU A 388 7.01 -32.17 -1.77
CA LEU A 388 7.90 -31.40 -2.64
C LEU A 388 7.40 -29.96 -2.75
N ASP A 389 8.12 -29.02 -2.14
CA ASP A 389 7.79 -27.58 -2.11
C ASP A 389 8.61 -26.76 -3.12
N TRP A 390 9.85 -27.17 -3.41
CA TRP A 390 10.71 -26.56 -4.43
C TRP A 390 10.68 -27.37 -5.74
N TYR A 391 10.09 -26.81 -6.80
CA TYR A 391 10.02 -27.46 -8.11
C TYR A 391 9.88 -26.43 -9.25
N ALA A 392 9.88 -26.91 -10.50
CA ALA A 392 9.65 -26.08 -11.68
C ALA A 392 8.25 -26.35 -12.27
N ILE A 393 7.57 -25.25 -12.63
CA ILE A 393 6.31 -25.24 -13.38
C ILE A 393 6.51 -24.53 -14.72
N CYS A 394 5.64 -24.83 -15.68
CA CYS A 394 5.79 -24.44 -17.07
C CYS A 394 4.54 -23.65 -17.50
N GLY A 395 4.67 -22.40 -17.97
CA GLY A 395 3.50 -21.60 -18.35
C GLY A 395 2.72 -22.19 -19.54
N THR A 396 1.41 -21.95 -19.62
CA THR A 396 0.54 -22.43 -20.72
C THR A 396 0.26 -21.34 -21.75
N GLU A 397 0.03 -21.72 -23.01
CA GLU A 397 -0.30 -20.73 -24.06
C GLU A 397 -1.60 -19.97 -23.78
N TYR A 398 -1.73 -18.79 -24.39
CA TYR A 398 -2.99 -18.06 -24.38
C TYR A 398 -4.04 -18.88 -25.16
N GLU A 399 -5.12 -19.30 -24.50
CA GLU A 399 -6.28 -19.90 -25.17
C GLU A 399 -6.84 -18.96 -26.25
N ASN A 400 -6.94 -17.67 -25.89
CA ASN A 400 -7.33 -16.58 -26.78
C ASN A 400 -6.47 -15.34 -26.53
N ARG A 401 -5.32 -15.22 -27.22
CA ARG A 401 -4.43 -14.05 -27.06
C ARG A 401 -5.12 -12.73 -27.41
N ALA A 402 -6.03 -12.73 -28.39
CA ALA A 402 -6.72 -11.51 -28.81
C ALA A 402 -7.62 -10.95 -27.70
N GLU A 403 -8.26 -11.83 -26.93
CA GLU A 403 -9.07 -11.44 -25.76
C GLU A 403 -8.22 -10.88 -24.62
N TYR A 404 -7.08 -11.50 -24.30
CA TYR A 404 -6.09 -10.93 -23.38
C TYR A 404 -5.61 -9.54 -23.83
N ILE A 405 -5.30 -9.35 -25.12
CA ILE A 405 -4.95 -8.03 -25.67
C ILE A 405 -6.09 -7.02 -25.47
N VAL A 406 -7.34 -7.41 -25.76
CA VAL A 406 -8.50 -6.52 -25.63
C VAL A 406 -8.75 -6.11 -24.18
N ILE A 407 -8.69 -7.03 -23.20
CA ILE A 407 -8.91 -6.68 -21.79
C ILE A 407 -7.76 -5.82 -21.23
N VAL A 408 -6.50 -6.18 -21.51
CA VAL A 408 -5.33 -5.43 -20.99
C VAL A 408 -5.22 -4.06 -21.64
N TRP A 409 -5.35 -3.94 -22.97
CA TRP A 409 -5.34 -2.64 -23.64
C TRP A 409 -6.57 -1.81 -23.26
N GLY A 410 -7.75 -2.43 -23.13
CA GLY A 410 -8.97 -1.77 -22.68
C GLY A 410 -8.80 -1.16 -21.29
N ALA A 411 -8.28 -1.93 -20.33
CA ALA A 411 -7.97 -1.47 -18.98
C ALA A 411 -6.91 -0.36 -18.99
N CYS A 412 -5.74 -0.58 -19.59
CA CYS A 412 -4.66 0.40 -19.65
C CYS A 412 -5.08 1.73 -20.30
N ILE A 413 -5.89 1.71 -21.36
CA ILE A 413 -6.38 2.93 -22.02
C ILE A 413 -7.46 3.62 -21.17
N LEU A 414 -8.42 2.87 -20.63
CA LEU A 414 -9.51 3.43 -19.82
C LEU A 414 -8.98 4.03 -18.51
N PHE A 415 -8.19 3.26 -17.76
CA PHE A 415 -7.60 3.69 -16.50
C PHE A 415 -6.51 4.73 -16.73
N GLY A 416 -5.72 4.61 -17.81
CA GLY A 416 -4.77 5.64 -18.24
C GLY A 416 -5.46 6.98 -18.53
N TYR A 417 -6.66 6.98 -19.11
CA TYR A 417 -7.46 8.19 -19.28
C TYR A 417 -7.97 8.75 -17.94
N ILE A 418 -8.36 7.90 -16.98
CA ILE A 418 -8.72 8.34 -15.61
C ILE A 418 -7.50 8.98 -14.93
N PHE A 419 -6.33 8.34 -14.95
CA PHE A 419 -5.09 8.89 -14.40
C PHE A 419 -4.65 10.17 -15.11
N TYR A 420 -4.85 10.30 -16.42
CA TYR A 420 -4.65 11.57 -17.13
C TYR A 420 -5.56 12.68 -16.59
N ASN A 421 -6.84 12.40 -16.32
CA ASN A 421 -7.75 13.38 -15.71
C ASN A 421 -7.33 13.75 -14.27
N LEU A 422 -6.91 12.76 -13.47
CA LEU A 422 -6.35 12.98 -12.12
C LEU A 422 -5.05 13.81 -12.16
N ALA A 423 -4.19 13.58 -13.16
CA ALA A 423 -2.93 14.27 -13.27
C ALA A 423 -3.10 15.71 -13.80
N ALA A 424 -3.86 15.88 -14.89
CA ALA A 424 -3.88 17.08 -15.71
C ALA A 424 -5.05 18.03 -15.46
N TRP A 425 -6.25 17.49 -15.18
CA TRP A 425 -7.48 18.29 -15.07
C TRP A 425 -7.90 18.51 -13.60
N SER A 426 -7.30 17.76 -12.68
CA SER A 426 -7.46 17.97 -11.25
C SER A 426 -6.50 19.04 -10.71
N GLY A 427 -6.53 19.30 -9.40
CA GLY A 427 -5.65 20.29 -8.76
C GLY A 427 -4.16 19.89 -8.72
N GLU A 428 -3.28 20.84 -8.39
CA GLU A 428 -1.88 20.54 -8.11
C GLU A 428 -1.72 19.69 -6.83
N THR A 429 -0.69 18.83 -6.81
CA THR A 429 -0.26 18.05 -5.63
C THR A 429 -0.16 18.95 -4.39
N PRO A 430 -0.88 18.66 -3.29
CA PRO A 430 -0.93 19.55 -2.13
C PRO A 430 0.44 19.88 -1.54
N VAL A 431 0.81 21.17 -1.58
CA VAL A 431 1.96 21.68 -0.82
C VAL A 431 1.59 21.66 0.67
N ILE A 432 2.40 20.97 1.47
CA ILE A 432 2.14 20.78 2.89
C ILE A 432 2.81 21.94 3.65
N PRO A 433 2.04 22.77 4.38
CA PRO A 433 2.61 23.91 5.10
C PRO A 433 3.56 23.40 6.19
N ALA A 434 4.79 23.94 6.23
CA ALA A 434 5.84 23.52 7.14
C ALA A 434 6.33 24.68 8.03
N LYS A 435 6.64 24.39 9.30
CA LYS A 435 7.19 25.39 10.24
C LYS A 435 8.64 25.74 9.90
N VAL A 436 8.85 26.98 9.47
CA VAL A 436 10.20 27.53 9.21
C VAL A 436 10.79 28.07 10.52
N TYR A 437 11.79 27.37 11.06
CA TYR A 437 12.57 27.87 12.18
C TYR A 437 13.69 28.79 11.67
N ARG A 438 13.49 30.12 11.76
CA ARG A 438 14.61 31.06 11.58
C ARG A 438 15.66 30.79 12.65
N ALA A 439 16.91 30.61 12.23
CA ALA A 439 18.04 30.67 13.15
C ALA A 439 17.99 32.01 13.89
N LYS A 440 18.18 32.01 15.21
CA LYS A 440 18.43 33.26 15.94
C LYS A 440 19.70 33.87 15.33
N ALA A 441 19.57 35.06 14.75
CA ALA A 441 20.75 35.86 14.42
C ALA A 441 21.61 35.95 15.68
N ALA A 442 22.90 35.63 15.57
CA ALA A 442 23.81 35.78 16.69
C ALA A 442 23.74 37.25 17.15
N SER A 443 23.47 37.47 18.44
CA SER A 443 23.50 38.81 19.01
C SER A 443 24.85 39.44 18.65
N PRO A 444 24.91 40.68 18.14
CA PRO A 444 26.17 41.29 17.77
C PRO A 444 27.09 41.29 18.99
N ALA A 445 28.28 40.72 18.81
CA ALA A 445 29.28 40.66 19.86
C ALA A 445 29.54 42.09 20.37
N LYS A 446 29.50 42.27 21.70
CA LYS A 446 29.85 43.57 22.29
C LYS A 446 31.27 43.94 21.85
N PRO A 447 31.52 45.15 21.33
CA PRO A 447 32.86 45.54 20.91
C PRO A 447 33.80 45.47 22.11
N ALA A 448 34.96 44.84 21.91
CA ALA A 448 35.99 44.75 22.93
C ALA A 448 36.51 46.16 23.29
N ARG A 449 36.54 46.48 24.58
CA ARG A 449 37.24 47.67 25.08
C ARG A 449 38.74 47.43 24.98
N ASN A 450 39.43 48.16 24.10
CA ASN A 450 40.87 48.40 24.26
C ASN A 450 41.08 49.71 25.06
N PRO A 451 42.04 49.74 26.00
CA PRO A 451 42.32 50.92 26.81
C PRO A 451 43.41 51.79 26.16
N LEU A 452 43.23 53.11 26.11
CA LEU A 452 44.34 54.08 26.08
C LEU A 452 43.86 55.53 26.31
N PHE A 453 44.67 56.27 27.07
CA PHE A 453 44.63 57.69 27.45
C PHE A 453 43.66 58.17 28.57
N PRO A 454 44.12 59.10 29.44
CA PRO A 454 43.44 59.44 30.70
C PRO A 454 42.59 60.74 30.66
N ALA A 455 41.55 60.71 31.49
CA ALA A 455 40.84 61.79 32.18
C ALA A 455 40.93 63.28 31.72
N GLU A 456 39.74 63.85 31.48
CA GLU A 456 39.34 65.16 32.04
C GLU A 456 37.90 65.07 32.61
N PRO A 457 37.49 65.95 33.55
CA PRO A 457 36.38 65.64 34.48
C PRO A 457 35.03 66.33 34.17
N GLU A 458 34.00 65.78 34.84
CA GLU A 458 32.73 66.40 35.24
C GLU A 458 31.82 67.09 34.19
N LYS A 459 30.61 66.55 34.07
CA LYS A 459 29.46 67.25 34.69
C LYS A 459 28.35 66.30 35.15
N ILE A 460 27.82 66.62 36.32
CA ILE A 460 26.80 65.88 37.05
C ILE A 460 25.42 66.28 36.51
N HIS A 461 24.53 65.30 36.30
CA HIS A 461 23.14 65.47 36.74
C HIS A 461 22.47 64.12 37.05
N GLU A 462 22.07 64.00 38.32
CA GLU A 462 21.08 63.07 38.85
C GLU A 462 19.70 63.33 38.17
N SER A 463 18.65 62.50 38.26
CA SER A 463 18.22 61.56 39.30
C SER A 463 17.20 60.52 38.72
N PRO A 464 16.66 59.55 39.49
CA PRO A 464 16.37 58.21 38.92
C PRO A 464 14.95 57.64 39.14
N LYS A 465 14.77 56.37 38.70
CA LYS A 465 13.94 55.29 39.30
C LYS A 465 12.39 55.42 39.37
N SER A 466 11.73 54.48 38.68
CA SER A 466 10.51 53.76 39.12
C SER A 466 10.73 53.04 40.49
N PRO A 467 9.73 52.50 41.26
CA PRO A 467 8.46 51.91 40.75
C PRO A 467 7.22 51.83 41.71
N LYS A 468 6.15 51.14 41.26
CA LYS A 468 5.14 50.32 42.00
C LYS A 468 4.34 50.90 43.19
N SER A 469 2.99 50.79 43.10
CA SER A 469 2.16 50.01 44.07
C SER A 469 0.66 49.94 43.69
N THR A 470 -0.03 48.91 44.19
CA THR A 470 -1.47 48.57 43.99
C THR A 470 -2.26 48.73 45.33
N PRO A 471 -3.45 48.12 45.56
CA PRO A 471 -4.80 48.58 45.18
C PRO A 471 -5.82 48.68 46.37
N LYS A 472 -7.04 49.25 46.21
CA LYS A 472 -8.33 48.74 46.80
C LYS A 472 -9.62 49.60 46.65
N LYS A 473 -10.71 48.92 46.24
CA LYS A 473 -12.14 48.94 46.69
C LYS A 473 -12.83 50.20 47.29
N ARG A 474 -14.00 50.55 46.71
CA ARG A 474 -15.39 50.49 47.29
C ARG A 474 -16.39 50.86 46.16
N ALA A 475 -17.40 50.07 45.78
CA ALA A 475 -18.64 49.63 46.46
C ALA A 475 -19.78 50.68 46.44
N GLY A 476 -20.93 50.38 45.77
CA GLY A 476 -22.07 51.30 45.71
C GLY A 476 -23.31 50.87 44.89
N LYS A 477 -24.14 49.99 45.47
CA LYS A 477 -25.63 49.87 45.33
C LYS A 477 -26.31 49.72 43.94
N SER A 478 -27.06 48.63 43.81
CA SER A 478 -28.31 48.52 43.02
C SER A 478 -29.51 49.05 43.87
N PRO A 479 -30.72 49.29 43.31
CA PRO A 479 -31.69 48.20 43.20
C PRO A 479 -32.61 48.22 41.95
N ALA A 480 -33.42 47.16 41.80
CA ALA A 480 -34.26 46.84 40.65
C ALA A 480 -35.69 47.41 40.68
N ARG A 481 -36.43 47.28 39.56
CA ARG A 481 -37.90 47.22 39.55
C ARG A 481 -38.42 46.28 38.43
N LYS A 482 -39.44 45.47 38.74
CA LYS A 482 -40.17 44.55 37.83
C LYS A 482 -41.62 45.03 37.63
N SER A 483 -42.25 44.76 36.48
CA SER A 483 -43.69 44.46 36.22
C SER A 483 -44.00 44.66 34.71
N THR A 484 -44.24 43.64 33.87
CA THR A 484 -45.43 42.79 33.61
C THR A 484 -46.51 43.36 32.66
N ALA A 485 -46.91 42.50 31.70
CA ALA A 485 -48.28 42.26 31.16
C ALA A 485 -48.70 42.74 29.74
N ALA A 486 -49.13 41.74 28.95
CA ALA A 486 -50.32 41.64 28.08
C ALA A 486 -50.52 42.44 26.75
N THR A 487 -50.89 41.68 25.71
CA THR A 487 -51.61 42.04 24.44
C THR A 487 -53.15 42.02 24.68
N PRO A 488 -54.13 42.27 23.75
CA PRO A 488 -54.14 42.10 22.26
C PRO A 488 -54.97 43.14 21.42
N THR A 489 -55.37 42.75 20.19
CA THR A 489 -56.42 43.31 19.27
C THR A 489 -56.10 44.59 18.44
N SER A 490 -56.59 44.81 17.21
CA SER A 490 -57.25 43.95 16.16
C SER A 490 -57.44 44.74 14.82
N ILE A 491 -58.07 44.12 13.77
CA ILE A 491 -58.65 44.75 12.54
C ILE A 491 -57.61 45.11 11.43
N SER A 492 -57.75 44.78 10.14
CA SER A 492 -58.71 43.94 9.36
C SER A 492 -58.18 43.56 7.96
N SER A 493 -58.52 42.36 7.47
CA SER A 493 -58.58 42.01 6.02
C SER A 493 -59.98 42.37 5.45
N PRO A 494 -60.30 42.31 4.12
CA PRO A 494 -60.52 40.99 3.46
C PRO A 494 -60.51 40.88 1.89
N LYS A 495 -60.44 39.61 1.41
CA LYS A 495 -61.06 39.03 0.15
C LYS A 495 -60.50 39.49 -1.23
N GLN A 496 -60.54 38.70 -2.32
CA GLN A 496 -61.09 37.36 -2.69
C GLN A 496 -60.10 36.68 -3.70
N LEU A 497 -59.91 35.36 -3.90
CA LEU A 497 -60.55 34.07 -3.54
C LEU A 497 -61.59 33.48 -4.55
N ARG A 498 -61.12 32.70 -5.56
CA ARG A 498 -61.81 31.59 -6.29
C ARG A 498 -60.77 30.72 -7.04
N SER A 499 -60.58 29.42 -6.77
CA SER A 499 -61.34 28.21 -7.22
C SER A 499 -61.08 27.82 -8.70
N ARG A 500 -60.98 26.55 -9.15
CA ARG A 500 -61.54 25.28 -8.60
C ARG A 500 -60.93 24.03 -9.29
N ASN A 501 -61.06 22.86 -8.66
CA ASN A 501 -60.71 21.48 -9.09
C ASN A 501 -61.08 21.07 -10.55
N LYS A 502 -60.37 20.05 -11.09
CA LYS A 502 -60.97 18.72 -11.37
C LYS A 502 -59.93 17.58 -11.61
N LYS A 503 -60.41 16.34 -11.41
CA LYS A 503 -59.82 15.03 -11.76
C LYS A 503 -60.38 14.55 -13.12
N THR A 504 -59.91 13.36 -13.54
CA THR A 504 -60.29 12.48 -14.69
C THR A 504 -59.68 12.89 -16.03
N ASP A 505 -59.16 11.98 -16.85
CA ASP A 505 -59.14 10.49 -16.75
C ASP A 505 -57.75 9.90 -16.42
#